data_AF-A0A2E3J7F0-F1
#
_entry.id   AF-A0A2E3J7F0-F1
#
_cell.length_a   1.000
_cell.length_b   1.000
_cell.length_c   1.000
_cell.angle_alpha   90.00
_cell.angle_beta   90.00
_cell.angle_gamma   90.00
#
_symmetry.space_group_name_H-M   'P 1'
#
loop_
_entity.id
_entity.type
_entity.pdbx_description
1 polymer ?
#
loop_
_entity_poly.entity_id
_entity_poly.type
_entity_poly.pdbx_seq_one_letter_code
_entity_poly.pdbx_strand_id
1 'polypeptide(L)' 'MSEAANPWMTPKEIESSLGNRKYKEVFDDLIYDRRTRREILDLLTEATGCNEYAGEDFLREIVKTQGGQ' A
#
# COMPACT_ATOMS: atom_id res chain seq x y z
N MET A 1 -15.03 -10.76 -17.23
CA MET A 1 -15.61 -10.32 -15.94
C MET A 1 -14.79 -9.11 -15.53
N SER A 2 -15.39 -7.93 -15.47
CA SER A 2 -14.73 -6.79 -14.85
C SER A 2 -14.75 -7.08 -13.35
N GLU A 3 -13.64 -7.63 -12.85
CA GLU A 3 -13.39 -7.69 -11.41
C GLU A 3 -13.53 -6.25 -10.92
N ALA A 4 -14.64 -5.97 -10.24
CA ALA A 4 -14.89 -4.67 -9.67
C ALA A 4 -13.73 -4.41 -8.72
N ALA A 5 -12.80 -3.55 -9.13
CA ALA A 5 -11.76 -3.03 -8.25
C ALA A 5 -12.50 -2.54 -7.01
N ASN A 6 -12.36 -3.27 -5.90
CA ASN A 6 -13.14 -3.01 -4.72
C ASN A 6 -12.38 -1.89 -4.01
N PRO A 7 -12.78 -0.61 -4.15
CA PRO A 7 -11.89 0.48 -3.77
C PRO A 7 -11.60 0.49 -2.27
N TRP A 8 -12.48 -0.14 -1.47
CA TRP A 8 -12.44 -0.25 -0.02
C TRP A 8 -11.67 -1.49 0.48
N MET A 9 -10.50 -1.76 -0.09
CA MET A 9 -9.65 -2.88 0.34
C MET A 9 -9.12 -2.65 1.76
N THR A 10 -9.01 -3.72 2.54
CA THR A 10 -8.26 -3.69 3.81
C THR A 10 -6.75 -3.66 3.55
N PRO A 11 -5.93 -3.16 4.50
CA PRO A 11 -4.46 -3.20 4.37
C PRO A 11 -3.90 -4.58 4.02
N LYS A 12 -4.47 -5.64 4.60
CA LYS A 12 -4.08 -7.03 4.28
C LYS A 12 -4.46 -7.45 2.87
N GLU A 13 -5.60 -7.02 2.36
CA GLU A 13 -5.99 -7.27 0.97
C GLU A 13 -5.09 -6.50 0.00
N ILE A 14 -4.72 -5.27 0.36
CA ILE A 14 -3.75 -4.46 -0.40
C ILE A 14 -2.39 -5.18 -0.41
N GLU A 15 -1.87 -5.63 0.74
CA GLU A 15 -0.63 -6.42 0.82
C GLU A 15 -0.68 -7.65 -0.08
N SER A 16 -1.76 -8.42 0.01
CA SER A 16 -1.98 -9.63 -0.79
C SER A 16 -2.01 -9.33 -2.30
N SER A 17 -2.68 -8.23 -2.68
CA SER A 17 -2.80 -7.78 -4.08
C SER A 17 -1.50 -7.21 -4.64
N LEU A 18 -0.74 -6.44 -3.83
CA LEU A 18 0.56 -5.88 -4.20
C LEU A 18 1.61 -6.99 -4.38
N GLY A 19 1.53 -8.02 -3.53
CA GLY A 19 2.51 -9.08 -3.41
C GLY A 19 3.78 -8.66 -2.67
N ASN A 20 4.52 -9.65 -2.19
CA ASN A 20 5.65 -9.46 -1.27
C ASN A 20 6.77 -8.55 -1.83
N ARG A 21 7.03 -8.62 -3.15
CA ARG A 21 8.07 -7.80 -3.80
C ARG A 21 7.74 -6.31 -3.78
N LYS A 22 6.55 -5.93 -4.27
CA LYS A 22 6.12 -4.53 -4.29
C LYS A 22 5.88 -4.00 -2.88
N TYR A 23 5.38 -4.85 -1.98
CA TYR A 23 5.23 -4.51 -0.57
C TYR A 23 6.56 -4.05 0.02
N LYS A 24 7.62 -4.84 -0.21
CA LYS A 24 8.96 -4.49 0.28
C LYS A 24 9.50 -3.22 -0.37
N GLU A 25 9.30 -3.02 -1.67
CA GLU A 25 9.71 -1.78 -2.34
C GLU A 25 9.00 -0.54 -1.77
N VAL A 26 7.67 -0.61 -1.60
CA VAL A 26 6.88 0.47 -0.98
C VAL A 26 7.34 0.74 0.45
N PHE A 27 7.61 -0.31 1.22
CA PHE A 27 8.11 -0.18 2.58
C PHE A 27 9.50 0.47 2.63
N ASP A 28 10.45 -0.01 1.81
CA ASP A 28 11.79 0.58 1.68
C ASP A 28 11.69 2.06 1.28
N ASP A 29 10.85 2.39 0.30
CA ASP A 29 10.66 3.77 -0.16
C ASP A 29 10.12 4.68 0.96
N LEU A 30 9.29 4.15 1.86
CA LEU A 30 8.72 4.85 3.01
C LEU A 30 9.70 5.03 4.16
N ILE A 31 10.50 3.99 4.47
CA ILE A 31 11.47 4.02 5.58
C ILE A 31 12.71 4.83 5.20
N TYR A 32 13.17 4.72 3.96
CA TYR A 32 14.34 5.45 3.45
C TYR A 32 13.99 6.80 2.81
N ASP A 33 12.72 7.22 2.86
CA ASP A 33 12.20 8.47 2.27
C ASP A 33 12.64 8.66 0.81
N ARG A 34 12.66 7.56 0.03
CA ARG A 34 13.08 7.59 -1.38
C ARG A 34 12.00 8.15 -2.31
N ARG A 35 10.74 8.01 -1.91
CA ARG A 35 9.58 8.57 -2.60
C ARG A 35 8.69 9.28 -1.61
N THR A 36 8.01 10.31 -2.09
CA THR A 36 7.02 10.99 -1.26
C THR A 36 5.83 10.06 -0.98
N ARG A 37 5.15 10.25 0.16
CA ARG A 37 3.93 9.51 0.50
C ARG A 37 2.89 9.55 -0.62
N ARG A 38 2.78 10.69 -1.31
CA ARG A 38 1.88 10.90 -2.46
C ARG A 38 2.21 9.98 -3.63
N GLU A 39 3.48 9.88 -4.00
CA GLU A 39 3.92 8.98 -5.08
C GLU A 39 3.71 7.52 -4.72
N ILE A 40 3.95 7.15 -3.46
CA ILE A 40 3.73 5.78 -3.00
C ILE A 40 2.24 5.43 -3.05
N LEU A 41 1.35 6.36 -2.68
CA LEU A 41 -0.10 6.19 -2.78
C LEU A 41 -0.56 6.02 -4.23
N ASP A 42 -0.04 6.84 -5.15
CA ASP A 42 -0.36 6.76 -6.57
C ASP A 42 -0.01 5.37 -7.13
N LEU A 43 1.20 4.88 -6.85
CA LEU A 43 1.65 3.54 -7.25
C LEU A 43 0.78 2.42 -6.65
N LEU A 44 0.34 2.59 -5.41
CA LEU A 44 -0.54 1.64 -4.71
C LEU A 44 -1.92 1.59 -5.34
N THR A 45 -2.51 2.75 -5.59
CA THR A 45 -3.81 2.88 -6.23
C THR A 45 -3.78 2.36 -7.66
N GLU A 46 -2.72 2.63 -8.44
CA GLU A 46 -2.54 2.06 -9.77
C GLU A 46 -2.33 0.54 -9.75
N ALA A 47 -1.58 0.02 -8.77
CA ALA A 47 -1.25 -1.40 -8.69
C ALA A 47 -2.41 -2.27 -8.18
N THR A 48 -3.24 -1.75 -7.27
CA THR A 48 -4.29 -2.52 -6.59
C THR A 48 -5.71 -2.08 -6.94
N GLY A 49 -5.87 -0.88 -7.50
CA GLY A 49 -7.18 -0.26 -7.68
C GLY A 49 -7.83 0.21 -6.37
N CYS A 50 -7.08 0.28 -5.26
CA CYS A 50 -7.59 0.79 -4.00
C CYS A 50 -7.76 2.32 -4.03
N ASN A 51 -8.66 2.85 -3.20
CA ASN A 51 -8.81 4.30 -3.07
C ASN A 51 -7.73 4.93 -2.17
N GLU A 52 -7.56 6.26 -2.26
CA GLU A 52 -6.55 7.01 -1.50
C GLU A 52 -6.64 6.74 0.02
N TYR A 53 -7.83 6.68 0.61
CA TYR A 53 -8.00 6.40 2.04
C TYR A 53 -7.52 4.99 2.42
N ALA A 54 -7.81 3.99 1.58
CA ALA A 54 -7.38 2.62 1.82
C ALA A 54 -5.85 2.48 1.67
N GLY A 55 -5.27 3.16 0.66
CA GLY A 55 -3.82 3.27 0.50
C GLY A 55 -3.17 3.96 1.71
N GLU A 56 -3.74 5.05 2.21
CA GLU A 56 -3.21 5.76 3.38
C GLU A 56 -3.25 4.90 4.64
N ASP A 57 -4.34 4.15 4.85
CA ASP A 57 -4.47 3.25 5.97
C ASP A 57 -3.42 2.13 5.91
N PHE A 58 -3.23 1.54 4.73
CA PHE A 58 -2.16 0.57 4.49
C PHE A 58 -0.78 1.14 4.83
N LEU A 59 -0.43 2.34 4.31
CA LEU A 59 0.87 2.95 4.61
C LEU A 59 1.07 3.24 6.10
N ARG A 60 0.00 3.54 6.84
CA ARG A 60 0.07 3.70 8.31
C ARG A 60 0.24 2.35 9.00
N GLU A 61 -0.39 1.30 8.51
CA GLU A 61 -0.31 -0.04 9.08
C GLU A 61 1.09 -0.64 8.88
N ILE A 62 1.68 -0.57 7.68
CA ILE A 62 3.01 -1.16 7.41
C ILE A 62 4.13 -0.54 8.25
N VAL A 63 4.00 0.74 8.62
CA VAL A 63 4.97 1.42 9.49
C VAL A 63 4.77 1.01 10.95
N LYS A 64 3.51 0.80 11.38
CA LYS A 64 3.19 0.38 12.74
C LYS A 64 3.62 -1.06 13.04
N THR A 65 3.52 -1.95 12.06
CA THR A 65 3.87 -3.37 12.24
C THR A 65 5.37 -3.61 12.48
N GLN A 66 6.24 -2.65 12.14
CA GLN A 66 7.70 -2.72 12.40
C GLN A 66 8.16 -1.88 13.61
N GLY A 67 7.36 -0.91 14.08
CA GLY A 67 7.67 -0.13 15.28
C GLY A 67 7.27 -0.79 16.60
N GLY A 68 6.74 -2.02 16.56
CA GLY A 68 6.18 -2.75 17.68
C GLY A 68 6.62 -4.21 17.73
N GLN A 69 7.92 -4.47 17.68
CA GLN A 69 8.55 -5.71 18.16
C GLN A 69 9.90 -5.41 18.81
#